data_AF-A0A5C8U2W9-F1
#
_entry.id   AF-A0A5C8U2W9-F1
#
_cell.length_a   1.000
_cell.length_b   1.000
_cell.length_c   1.000
_cell.angle_alpha   90.00
_cell.angle_beta   90.00
_cell.angle_gamma   90.00
#
_symmetry.space_group_name_H-M   'P 1'
#
loop_
_entity.id
_entity.type
_entity.pdbx_description
1 polymer ?
#
loop_
_entity_poly.entity_id
_entity_poly.type
_entity_poly.pdbx_seq_one_letter_code
_entity_poly.pdbx_strand_id
1 'polypeptide(L)'
;MKLIDPLLFVRMTSRTDTTQAMLRNVSILDPNYVAPPDPLRHAAATVCGKLAQACRNEHPEFALDGALASIATRCGHAPQLQLSPSARDEILLQLAIAKAVLPAFLPDYPRAHLMRGLEAADFQVIVWAELPQQRAARPAHTILDANDYARILQNEMHTRSLLEGIAGRAYDRRAAEIEALAGIPTRRPMQEPGLGIFG
;
A
#
# COMPACT_ATOMS: atom_id res chain seq x y z
N MET A 1 -58.88 -27.89 48.67
CA MET A 1 -59.88 -26.99 48.03
C MET A 1 -59.75 -27.18 46.52
N LYS A 2 -60.77 -27.81 45.91
CA LYS A 2 -61.23 -27.87 44.50
C LYS A 2 -60.23 -27.50 43.37
N LEU A 3 -59.82 -28.46 42.51
CA LEU A 3 -60.38 -28.81 41.17
C LEU A 3 -60.18 -27.67 40.13
N ILE A 4 -59.42 -27.84 39.04
CA ILE A 4 -59.83 -28.42 37.73
C ILE A 4 -58.59 -28.66 36.82
N ASP A 5 -58.50 -29.85 36.20
CA ASP A 5 -57.80 -30.28 34.97
C ASP A 5 -58.75 -30.06 33.75
N PRO A 6 -58.47 -30.30 32.44
CA PRO A 6 -57.25 -30.43 31.62
C PRO A 6 -57.41 -29.82 30.18
N LEU A 7 -56.49 -30.16 29.25
CA LEU A 7 -56.65 -30.22 27.77
C LEU A 7 -56.73 -28.92 26.93
N LEU A 8 -55.66 -28.67 26.16
CA LEU A 8 -55.78 -28.61 24.69
C LEU A 8 -54.50 -29.18 24.06
N PHE A 9 -54.66 -30.40 23.55
CA PHE A 9 -53.66 -31.21 22.88
C PHE A 9 -54.04 -31.23 21.40
N VAL A 10 -53.24 -30.63 20.49
CA VAL A 10 -53.21 -31.06 19.08
C VAL A 10 -51.79 -30.88 18.52
N ARG A 11 -51.26 -32.01 18.04
CA ARG A 11 -50.03 -32.22 17.28
C ARG A 11 -49.88 -31.27 16.08
N MET A 12 -48.65 -30.83 15.82
CA MET A 12 -48.07 -30.96 14.48
C MET A 12 -46.59 -31.34 14.57
N THR A 13 -46.28 -32.35 13.78
CA THR A 13 -44.99 -32.98 13.51
C THR A 13 -44.00 -32.04 12.83
N SER A 14 -42.73 -32.46 12.86
CA SER A 14 -41.66 -32.20 11.88
C SER A 14 -40.67 -31.06 12.18
N ARG A 15 -39.42 -31.51 12.38
CA ARG A 15 -38.14 -30.91 11.97
C ARG A 15 -37.82 -29.49 12.46
N THR A 16 -36.93 -29.43 13.44
CA THR A 16 -35.83 -28.47 13.43
C THR A 16 -34.52 -29.20 13.63
N ASP A 17 -34.10 -29.81 12.53
CA ASP A 17 -32.74 -30.28 12.29
C ASP A 17 -31.75 -29.10 12.40
N THR A 18 -30.71 -29.32 13.21
CA THR A 18 -29.32 -28.88 12.96
C THR A 18 -29.08 -27.42 12.54
N THR A 19 -28.99 -26.50 13.49
CA THR A 19 -28.13 -25.29 13.39
C THR A 19 -27.49 -24.90 14.73
N GLN A 20 -27.34 -25.87 15.64
CA GLN A 20 -26.63 -25.69 16.92
C GLN A 20 -25.31 -26.48 16.96
N ALA A 21 -24.68 -26.66 15.80
CA ALA A 21 -23.36 -27.25 15.67
C ALA A 21 -22.49 -26.36 14.79
N MET A 22 -21.23 -26.15 15.21
CA MET A 22 -20.13 -25.48 14.50
C MET A 22 -19.77 -24.04 14.90
N LEU A 23 -19.83 -23.70 16.18
CA LEU A 23 -18.75 -22.88 16.75
C LEU A 23 -17.62 -23.81 17.19
N ARG A 24 -16.90 -24.37 16.20
CA ARG A 24 -15.60 -24.98 16.49
C ARG A 24 -14.67 -23.84 16.90
N ASN A 25 -14.20 -23.86 18.14
CA ASN A 25 -13.01 -23.10 18.55
C ASN A 25 -11.84 -23.60 17.71
N VAL A 26 -11.62 -22.95 16.56
CA VAL A 26 -10.43 -23.18 15.74
C VAL A 26 -9.27 -22.59 16.51
N SER A 27 -8.52 -23.46 17.17
CA SER A 27 -7.27 -23.08 17.83
C SER A 27 -6.27 -22.69 16.75
N ILE A 28 -5.62 -21.53 16.92
CA ILE A 28 -4.50 -21.07 16.07
C ILE A 28 -3.31 -22.06 16.17
N LEU A 29 -3.36 -23.00 17.12
CA LEU A 29 -2.38 -24.06 17.34
C LEU A 29 -2.75 -25.40 16.65
N ASP A 30 -3.83 -25.47 15.88
CA ASP A 30 -4.15 -26.67 15.08
C ASP A 30 -3.10 -26.82 13.96
N PRO A 31 -2.40 -27.97 13.84
CA PRO A 31 -1.43 -28.20 12.77
C PRO A 31 -2.05 -28.18 11.36
N ASN A 32 -3.38 -28.24 11.25
CA ASN A 32 -4.14 -28.08 10.01
C ASN A 32 -4.83 -26.70 9.91
N TYR A 33 -4.47 -25.73 10.77
CA TYR A 33 -4.96 -24.36 10.67
C TYR A 33 -4.44 -23.72 9.39
N VAL A 34 -5.30 -23.67 8.38
CA VAL A 34 -5.08 -22.81 7.22
C VAL A 34 -5.61 -21.44 7.59
N ALA A 35 -4.70 -20.49 7.85
CA ALA A 35 -5.08 -19.10 8.05
C ALA A 35 -5.93 -18.65 6.86
N PRO A 36 -7.09 -18.00 7.08
CA PRO A 36 -7.87 -17.46 5.98
C PRO A 36 -6.99 -16.54 5.15
N PRO A 37 -7.17 -16.50 3.81
CA PRO A 37 -6.36 -15.66 2.94
C PRO A 37 -6.40 -14.22 3.45
N ASP A 38 -5.24 -13.70 3.83
CA ASP A 38 -5.12 -12.34 4.36
C ASP A 38 -5.58 -11.37 3.25
N PRO A 39 -6.75 -10.72 3.41
CA PRO A 39 -7.34 -9.87 2.37
C PRO A 39 -6.47 -8.66 2.06
N LEU A 40 -5.52 -8.32 2.96
CA LEU A 40 -4.57 -7.23 2.80
C LEU A 40 -3.20 -7.71 2.32
N ARG A 41 -2.97 -9.01 2.16
CA ARG A 41 -1.72 -9.53 1.60
C ARG A 41 -1.46 -9.00 0.19
N HIS A 42 -2.50 -8.89 -0.63
CA HIS A 42 -2.38 -8.26 -1.95
C HIS A 42 -2.03 -6.77 -1.83
N ALA A 43 -2.56 -6.06 -0.83
CA ALA A 43 -2.24 -4.66 -0.59
C ALA A 43 -0.77 -4.47 -0.17
N ALA A 44 -0.29 -5.30 0.74
CA ALA A 44 1.12 -5.31 1.14
C ALA A 44 2.03 -5.66 -0.04
N ALA A 45 1.70 -6.71 -0.81
CA ALA A 45 2.44 -7.08 -2.01
C ALA A 45 2.48 -5.93 -3.05
N THR A 46 1.39 -5.17 -3.20
CA THR A 46 1.35 -3.99 -4.08
C THR A 46 2.31 -2.90 -3.60
N VAL A 47 2.30 -2.58 -2.31
CA VAL A 47 3.21 -1.57 -1.73
C VAL A 47 4.66 -2.02 -1.88
N CYS A 48 4.97 -3.26 -1.47
CA CYS A 48 6.31 -3.84 -1.58
C CYS A 48 6.79 -3.90 -3.04
N GLY A 49 5.94 -4.29 -3.98
CA GLY A 49 6.28 -4.33 -5.41
C GLY A 49 6.66 -2.96 -5.96
N LYS A 50 5.93 -1.90 -5.57
CA LYS A 50 6.24 -0.53 -5.96
C LYS A 50 7.52 0.01 -5.29
N LEU A 51 7.72 -0.25 -4.00
CA LEU A 51 8.97 0.12 -3.32
C LEU A 51 10.17 -0.59 -3.94
N ALA A 52 10.05 -1.88 -4.24
CA ALA A 52 11.09 -2.65 -4.90
C ALA A 52 11.37 -2.13 -6.32
N GLN A 53 10.34 -1.75 -7.08
CA GLN A 53 10.49 -1.10 -8.39
C GLN A 53 11.29 0.20 -8.26
N ALA A 54 10.95 1.05 -7.29
CA ALA A 54 11.70 2.29 -7.03
C ALA A 54 13.17 2.00 -6.66
N CYS A 55 13.41 0.97 -5.85
CA CYS A 55 14.76 0.53 -5.45
C CYS A 55 15.54 -0.17 -6.57
N ARG A 56 14.96 -0.42 -7.74
CA ARG A 56 15.67 -0.89 -8.94
C ARG A 56 15.91 0.24 -9.94
N ASN A 57 15.59 1.49 -9.57
CA ASN A 57 15.65 2.65 -10.46
C ASN A 57 14.71 2.53 -11.69
N GLU A 58 13.62 1.79 -11.56
CA GLU A 58 12.62 1.58 -12.62
C GLU A 58 11.49 2.60 -12.49
N HIS A 59 11.70 3.83 -12.99
CA HIS A 59 10.79 4.97 -12.80
C HIS A 59 10.56 5.27 -11.30
N PRO A 60 11.62 5.64 -10.54
CA PRO A 60 11.59 5.69 -9.09
C PRO A 60 10.53 6.66 -8.55
N GLU A 61 10.30 7.81 -9.19
CA GLU A 61 9.30 8.79 -8.77
C GLU A 61 7.87 8.26 -8.94
N PHE A 62 7.56 7.64 -10.09
CA PHE A 62 6.25 7.03 -10.33
C PHE A 62 5.98 5.88 -9.34
N ALA A 63 6.98 5.03 -9.13
CA ALA A 63 6.87 3.89 -8.24
C ALA A 63 6.68 4.35 -6.78
N LEU A 64 7.43 5.37 -6.35
CA LEU A 64 7.33 5.92 -5.00
C LEU A 64 6.00 6.65 -4.76
N ASP A 65 5.52 7.47 -5.69
CA ASP A 65 4.16 8.06 -5.63
C ASP A 65 3.11 6.95 -5.44
N GLY A 66 3.13 5.94 -6.30
CA GLY A 66 2.17 4.84 -6.21
C GLY A 66 2.25 4.06 -4.88
N ALA A 67 3.44 3.90 -4.30
CA ALA A 67 3.61 3.22 -3.01
C ALA A 67 2.99 4.06 -1.88
N LEU A 68 3.32 5.35 -1.83
CA LEU A 68 2.80 6.29 -0.83
C LEU A 68 1.28 6.48 -0.94
N ALA A 69 0.76 6.61 -2.17
CA ALA A 69 -0.67 6.65 -2.44
C ALA A 69 -1.38 5.41 -1.87
N SER A 70 -0.80 4.24 -2.14
CA SER A 70 -1.33 2.94 -1.71
C SER A 70 -1.39 2.81 -0.19
N ILE A 71 -0.36 3.29 0.52
CA ILE A 71 -0.33 3.36 1.99
C ILE A 71 -1.39 4.36 2.50
N ALA A 72 -1.38 5.58 1.98
CA ALA A 72 -2.26 6.66 2.43
C ALA A 72 -3.75 6.32 2.28
N THR A 73 -4.15 5.73 1.14
CA THR A 73 -5.54 5.31 0.93
C THR A 73 -6.00 4.33 2.00
N ARG A 74 -5.15 3.39 2.41
CA ARG A 74 -5.53 2.31 3.33
C ARG A 74 -5.44 2.72 4.79
N CYS A 75 -4.42 3.48 5.16
CA CYS A 75 -4.30 4.06 6.49
C CYS A 75 -5.45 5.05 6.79
N GLY A 76 -5.88 5.84 5.80
CA GLY A 76 -6.88 6.91 6.00
C GLY A 76 -8.34 6.49 5.81
N HIS A 77 -8.65 5.58 4.89
CA HIS A 77 -10.05 5.33 4.47
C HIS A 77 -10.61 3.97 4.91
N ALA A 78 -9.75 3.03 5.33
CA ALA A 78 -10.17 1.68 5.73
C ALA A 78 -9.70 1.32 7.15
N PRO A 79 -10.05 2.11 8.19
CA PRO A 79 -9.58 1.88 9.55
C PRO A 79 -10.03 0.53 10.14
N GLN A 80 -11.02 -0.12 9.54
CA GLN A 80 -11.54 -1.43 9.94
C GLN A 80 -10.60 -2.59 9.53
N LEU A 81 -9.74 -2.36 8.52
CA LEU A 81 -8.89 -3.38 7.91
C LEU A 81 -7.47 -3.25 8.45
N GLN A 82 -7.16 -4.06 9.46
CA GLN A 82 -5.86 -4.10 10.12
C GLN A 82 -4.87 -4.93 9.32
N LEU A 83 -3.67 -4.37 9.09
CA LEU A 83 -2.56 -5.08 8.48
C LEU A 83 -2.06 -6.22 9.38
N SER A 84 -1.83 -7.41 8.82
CA SER A 84 -1.22 -8.50 9.58
C SER A 84 0.22 -8.15 10.00
N PRO A 85 0.73 -8.67 11.14
CA PRO A 85 2.08 -8.36 11.61
C PRO A 85 3.17 -8.70 10.57
N SER A 86 3.03 -9.82 9.86
CA SER A 86 3.97 -10.20 8.80
C SER A 86 3.95 -9.23 7.63
N ALA A 87 2.76 -8.81 7.18
CA ALA A 87 2.62 -7.85 6.08
C ALA A 87 3.16 -6.46 6.49
N ARG A 88 2.95 -6.05 7.73
CA ARG A 88 3.56 -4.82 8.29
C ARG A 88 5.08 -4.88 8.21
N ASP A 89 5.67 -5.96 8.72
CA ASP A 89 7.12 -6.09 8.80
C ASP A 89 7.76 -6.17 7.39
N GLU A 90 7.09 -6.81 6.43
CA GLU A 90 7.49 -6.81 5.02
C GLU A 90 7.53 -5.39 4.42
N ILE A 91 6.49 -4.59 4.63
CA ILE A 91 6.47 -3.20 4.12
C ILE A 91 7.54 -2.35 4.81
N LEU A 92 7.68 -2.45 6.13
CA LEU A 92 8.69 -1.71 6.88
C LEU A 92 10.11 -2.08 6.45
N LEU A 93 10.37 -3.36 6.14
CA LEU A 93 11.64 -3.80 5.58
C LEU A 93 11.89 -3.14 4.21
N GLN A 94 10.89 -3.11 3.33
CA GLN A 94 11.03 -2.46 2.02
C GLN A 94 11.24 -0.95 2.13
N LEU A 95 10.58 -0.28 3.08
CA LEU A 95 10.83 1.14 3.36
C LEU A 95 12.25 1.36 3.91
N ALA A 96 12.77 0.44 4.73
CA ALA A 96 14.15 0.50 5.21
C ALA A 96 15.16 0.41 4.06
N ILE A 97 14.93 -0.50 3.11
CA ILE A 97 15.74 -0.63 1.89
C ILE A 97 15.62 0.64 1.05
N ALA A 98 14.41 1.16 0.85
CA ALA A 98 14.17 2.39 0.09
C ALA A 98 14.92 3.59 0.67
N LYS A 99 14.93 3.76 2.01
CA LYS A 99 15.70 4.79 2.70
C LYS A 99 17.21 4.69 2.45
N ALA A 100 17.74 3.48 2.31
CA ALA A 100 19.16 3.25 2.03
C ALA A 100 19.51 3.51 0.55
N VAL A 101 18.62 3.13 -0.37
CA VAL A 101 18.92 3.06 -1.81
C VAL A 101 18.48 4.31 -2.57
N LEU A 102 17.28 4.84 -2.31
CA LEU A 102 16.71 5.94 -3.09
C LEU A 102 17.54 7.23 -3.11
N PRO A 103 18.30 7.61 -2.06
CA PRO A 103 19.19 8.78 -2.16
C PRO A 103 20.21 8.69 -3.30
N ALA A 104 20.59 7.48 -3.74
CA ALA A 104 21.49 7.30 -4.87
C ALA A 104 20.78 7.45 -6.23
N PHE A 105 19.48 7.16 -6.29
CA PHE A 105 18.67 7.23 -7.52
C PHE A 105 17.94 8.57 -7.70
N LEU A 106 17.80 9.34 -6.62
CA LEU A 106 17.23 10.68 -6.62
C LEU A 106 18.28 11.70 -6.11
N PRO A 107 19.45 11.82 -6.76
CA PRO A 107 20.56 12.64 -6.24
C PRO A 107 20.26 14.14 -6.24
N ASP A 108 19.34 14.59 -7.10
CA ASP A 108 18.92 15.98 -7.22
C ASP A 108 17.80 16.34 -6.22
N TYR A 109 17.26 15.35 -5.51
CA TYR A 109 16.20 15.56 -4.53
C TYR A 109 16.77 15.71 -3.10
N PRO A 110 16.31 16.68 -2.30
CA PRO A 110 16.85 16.89 -0.96
C PRO A 110 16.72 15.65 -0.06
N ARG A 111 17.87 15.04 0.30
CA ARG A 111 17.92 13.82 1.13
C ARG A 111 17.10 13.94 2.41
N ALA A 112 17.14 15.09 3.08
CA ALA A 112 16.40 15.31 4.32
C ALA A 112 14.87 15.22 4.13
N HIS A 113 14.36 15.69 2.98
CA HIS A 113 12.94 15.64 2.67
C HIS A 113 12.52 14.21 2.31
N LEU A 114 13.37 13.49 1.56
CA LEU A 114 13.14 12.09 1.22
C LEU A 114 13.03 11.23 2.47
N MET A 115 14.02 11.35 3.36
CA MET A 115 14.05 10.59 4.60
C MET A 115 12.82 10.88 5.46
N ARG A 116 12.46 12.16 5.61
CA ARG A 116 11.29 12.54 6.41
C ARG A 116 9.98 12.00 5.84
N GLY A 117 9.80 12.03 4.53
CA GLY A 117 8.61 11.45 3.89
C GLY A 117 8.54 9.93 4.01
N LEU A 118 9.68 9.23 3.91
CA LEU A 118 9.75 7.78 4.10
C LEU A 118 9.53 7.37 5.57
N GLU A 119 10.08 8.11 6.53
CA GLU A 119 9.83 7.91 7.96
C GLU A 119 8.35 8.16 8.32
N ALA A 120 7.73 9.15 7.69
CA ALA A 120 6.30 9.38 7.82
C ALA A 120 5.47 8.22 7.25
N ALA A 121 5.91 7.61 6.15
CA ALA A 121 5.29 6.41 5.60
C ALA A 121 5.47 5.19 6.52
N ASP A 122 6.63 5.02 7.17
CA ASP A 122 6.81 3.98 8.20
C ASP A 122 5.76 4.14 9.30
N PHE A 123 5.57 5.38 9.77
CA PHE A 123 4.58 5.67 10.82
C PHE A 123 3.15 5.35 10.37
N GLN A 124 2.78 5.69 9.14
CA GLN A 124 1.48 5.32 8.57
C GLN A 124 1.28 3.80 8.52
N VAL A 125 2.31 3.03 8.16
CA VAL A 125 2.26 1.56 8.14
C VAL A 125 2.10 0.99 9.54
N ILE A 126 2.79 1.55 10.54
CA ILE A 126 2.64 1.17 11.95
C ILE A 126 1.20 1.44 12.41
N VAL A 127 0.67 2.64 12.17
CA VAL A 127 -0.71 3.03 12.51
C VAL A 127 -1.73 2.13 11.80
N TRP A 128 -1.50 1.76 10.54
CA TRP A 128 -2.37 0.86 9.81
C TRP A 128 -2.43 -0.55 10.42
N ALA A 129 -1.33 -1.02 11.02
CA ALA A 129 -1.28 -2.31 11.71
C ALA A 129 -1.84 -2.26 13.14
N GLU A 130 -2.27 -1.10 13.65
CA GLU A 130 -2.73 -0.95 15.03
C GLU A 130 -4.21 -1.22 15.24
N LEU A 131 -4.51 -1.76 16.42
CA LEU A 131 -5.89 -1.85 16.92
C LEU A 131 -6.49 -0.45 17.10
N PRO A 132 -7.81 -0.29 16.97
CA PRO A 132 -8.46 1.01 17.14
C PRO A 132 -8.14 1.70 18.47
N GLN A 133 -8.00 0.94 19.55
CA GLN A 133 -7.66 1.47 20.88
C GLN A 133 -6.24 2.02 20.93
N GLN A 134 -5.29 1.36 20.28
CA GLN A 134 -3.90 1.81 20.19
C GLN A 134 -3.80 3.10 19.38
N ARG A 135 -4.53 3.18 18.26
CA ARG A 135 -4.63 4.40 17.45
C ARG A 135 -5.24 5.56 18.20
N ALA A 136 -6.33 5.33 18.93
CA ALA A 136 -7.01 6.36 19.72
C ALA A 136 -6.13 6.91 20.86
N ALA A 137 -5.17 6.13 21.36
CA ALA A 137 -4.22 6.56 22.38
C ALA A 137 -3.09 7.45 21.83
N ARG A 138 -2.91 7.54 20.50
CA ARG A 138 -1.88 8.38 19.89
C ARG A 138 -2.27 9.86 19.88
N PRO A 139 -1.33 10.79 20.07
CA PRO A 139 -1.61 12.20 19.89
C PRO A 139 -2.02 12.50 18.44
N ALA A 140 -3.15 13.18 18.27
CA ALA A 140 -3.74 13.45 16.95
C ALA A 140 -2.77 14.22 16.03
N HIS A 141 -2.01 15.18 16.56
CA HIS A 141 -1.04 15.96 15.79
C HIS A 141 0.06 15.09 15.17
N THR A 142 0.52 14.03 15.84
CA THR A 142 1.56 13.14 15.29
C THR A 142 1.06 12.40 14.05
N ILE A 143 -0.22 11.97 14.05
CA ILE A 143 -0.82 11.30 12.90
C ILE A 143 -1.01 12.29 11.75
N LEU A 144 -1.45 13.53 12.04
CA LEU A 144 -1.60 14.58 11.04
C LEU A 144 -0.26 14.96 10.41
N ASP A 145 0.78 15.20 11.21
CA ASP A 145 2.11 15.53 10.73
C ASP A 145 2.68 14.42 9.84
N ALA A 146 2.53 13.15 10.24
CA ALA A 146 2.96 12.02 9.41
C ALA A 146 2.18 11.95 8.09
N ASN A 147 0.87 12.20 8.12
CA ASN A 147 0.08 12.25 6.89
C ASN A 147 0.53 13.36 5.96
N ASP A 148 0.83 14.54 6.50
CA ASP A 148 1.26 15.69 5.71
C ASP A 148 2.66 15.49 5.12
N TYR A 149 3.63 14.98 5.90
CA TYR A 149 4.97 14.69 5.38
C TYR A 149 4.97 13.62 4.29
N ALA A 150 4.21 12.53 4.49
CA ALA A 150 4.06 11.49 3.48
C ALA A 150 3.37 12.03 2.22
N ARG A 151 2.37 12.90 2.38
CA ARG A 151 1.64 13.53 1.28
C ARG A 151 2.51 14.51 0.49
N ILE A 152 3.34 15.30 1.16
CA ILE A 152 4.29 16.22 0.51
C ILE A 152 5.22 15.41 -0.40
N LEU A 153 5.87 14.37 0.14
CA LEU A 153 6.75 13.51 -0.66
C LEU A 153 5.99 12.89 -1.83
N GLN A 154 4.78 12.36 -1.60
CA GLN A 154 3.94 11.80 -2.65
C GLN A 154 3.69 12.81 -3.78
N ASN A 155 3.25 14.02 -3.45
CA ASN A 155 2.92 15.05 -4.44
C ASN A 155 4.14 15.50 -5.25
N GLU A 156 5.31 15.57 -4.62
CA GLU A 156 6.54 15.93 -5.30
C GLU A 156 7.00 14.82 -6.26
N MET A 157 6.93 13.56 -5.84
CA MET A 157 7.21 12.41 -6.70
C MET A 157 6.22 12.33 -7.87
N HIS A 158 4.93 12.55 -7.60
CA HIS A 158 3.90 12.61 -8.63
C HIS A 158 4.20 13.70 -9.66
N THR A 159 4.52 14.91 -9.19
CA THR A 159 4.84 16.06 -10.05
C THR A 159 6.07 15.79 -10.90
N ARG A 160 7.14 15.25 -10.32
CA ARG A 160 8.37 14.87 -11.04
C ARG A 160 8.08 13.82 -12.12
N SER A 161 7.31 12.79 -11.79
CA SER A 161 6.88 11.77 -12.76
C SER A 161 6.07 12.36 -13.92
N LEU A 162 5.16 13.30 -13.64
CA LEU A 162 4.41 14.00 -14.69
C LEU A 162 5.32 14.84 -15.60
N LEU A 163 6.29 15.56 -15.03
CA LEU A 163 7.25 16.37 -15.78
C LEU A 163 8.10 15.50 -16.71
N GLU A 164 8.58 14.35 -16.24
CA GLU A 164 9.28 13.37 -17.08
C GLU A 164 8.40 12.91 -18.24
N GLY A 165 7.14 12.56 -17.96
CA GLY A 165 6.18 12.16 -19.00
C GLY A 165 5.88 13.27 -20.01
N ILE A 166 5.81 14.53 -19.58
CA ILE A 166 5.62 15.70 -20.47
C ILE A 166 6.85 15.89 -21.36
N ALA A 167 8.05 15.81 -20.79
CA ALA A 167 9.31 15.90 -21.53
C ALA A 167 9.43 14.80 -22.59
N GLY A 168 9.08 13.56 -22.23
CA GLY A 168 9.04 12.43 -23.16
C GLY A 168 8.07 12.68 -24.32
N ARG A 169 6.83 13.13 -24.04
CA ARG A 169 5.87 13.49 -25.10
C ARG A 169 6.33 14.67 -25.95
N ALA A 170 7.05 15.64 -25.37
CA ALA A 170 7.61 16.76 -26.11
C ALA A 170 8.72 16.31 -27.07
N TYR A 171 9.56 15.38 -26.63
CA TYR A 171 10.55 14.72 -27.48
C TYR A 171 9.87 14.01 -28.66
N ASP A 172 8.84 13.21 -28.40
CA ASP A 172 8.14 12.46 -29.45
C ASP A 172 7.49 13.37 -30.49
N ARG A 173 6.91 14.49 -30.06
CA ARG A 173 6.38 15.51 -31.00
C ARG A 173 7.48 16.08 -31.88
N ARG A 174 8.63 16.44 -31.30
CA ARG A 174 9.78 16.97 -32.06
C ARG A 174 10.35 15.93 -33.03
N ALA A 175 10.46 14.69 -32.61
CA ALA A 175 10.89 13.57 -33.44
C ALA A 175 9.96 13.43 -34.67
N ALA A 176 8.65 13.38 -34.45
CA ALA A 176 7.66 13.30 -35.53
C ALA A 176 7.73 14.50 -36.51
N GLU A 177 7.97 15.72 -36.01
CA GLU A 177 8.16 16.90 -36.85
C GLU A 177 9.43 16.79 -37.71
N ILE A 178 10.54 16.32 -37.14
CA ILE A 178 11.80 16.10 -37.89
C ILE A 178 11.60 15.01 -38.95
N GLU A 179 10.94 13.91 -38.62
CA GLU A 179 10.62 12.84 -39.57
C GLU A 179 9.78 13.34 -40.73
N ALA A 180 8.76 14.17 -40.44
CA ALA A 180 7.90 14.76 -41.46
C ALA A 180 8.65 15.73 -42.39
N LEU A 181 9.66 16.44 -41.88
CA LEU A 181 10.45 17.41 -42.66
C LEU A 181 11.62 16.77 -43.43
N ALA A 182 12.29 15.77 -42.83
CA ALA A 182 13.51 15.17 -43.37
C ALA A 182 13.28 13.84 -44.11
N GLY A 183 12.13 13.17 -43.90
CA GLY A 183 11.85 11.85 -44.45
C GLY A 183 12.71 10.72 -43.84
N ILE A 184 13.41 10.99 -42.73
CA ILE A 184 14.31 10.04 -42.06
C ILE A 184 13.73 9.73 -40.68
N PRO A 185 13.48 8.45 -40.33
CA PRO A 185 13.01 8.07 -39.01
C PRO A 185 14.03 8.46 -37.93
N THR A 186 13.58 9.22 -36.93
CA THR A 186 14.34 9.59 -35.75
C THR A 186 14.12 8.54 -34.67
N ARG A 187 15.14 7.71 -34.43
CA ARG A 187 15.11 6.79 -33.30
C ARG A 187 15.23 7.61 -32.01
N ARG A 188 14.33 7.40 -31.05
CA ARG A 188 14.58 7.81 -29.66
C ARG A 188 15.99 7.29 -29.29
N PRO A 189 16.90 8.11 -28.76
CA PRO A 189 18.02 7.56 -28.03
C PRO A 189 17.40 6.72 -26.93
N MET A 190 17.74 5.42 -26.88
CA MET A 190 17.38 4.63 -25.71
C MET A 190 17.93 5.39 -24.51
N GLN A 191 17.07 5.74 -23.55
CA GLN A 191 17.53 6.01 -22.20
C GLN A 191 18.25 4.72 -21.78
N GLU A 192 19.57 4.69 -21.90
CA GLU A 192 20.35 3.65 -21.27
C GLU A 192 20.03 3.74 -19.77
N PRO A 193 19.64 2.63 -19.13
CA PRO A 193 19.50 2.61 -17.69
C PRO A 193 20.89 2.84 -17.09
N GLY A 194 21.19 4.09 -16.74
CA GLY A 194 22.30 4.53 -15.91
C GLY A 194 23.67 3.92 -16.22
N LEU A 195 24.31 4.33 -17.31
CA LEU A 195 25.77 4.42 -17.28
C LEU A 195 26.12 5.72 -16.56
N GLY A 196 26.43 5.60 -15.26
CA GLY A 196 27.00 6.67 -14.46
C GLY A 196 28.25 7.21 -15.15
N ILE A 197 28.13 8.38 -15.75
CA ILE A 197 29.29 9.15 -16.20
C ILE A 197 29.88 9.78 -14.94
N PHE A 198 30.89 9.11 -14.39
CA PHE A 198 31.89 9.75 -13.55
C PHE A 198 32.56 10.87 -14.35
N GLY A 199 32.47 12.08 -13.83
CA GLY A 199 33.24 13.25 -14.22
C GLY A 199 33.51 14.08 -12.97
#